data_AF-A0A7C2E6G4-F1
#
_entry.id   AF-A0A7C2E6G4-F1
#
_cell.length_a   1.000
_cell.length_b   1.000
_cell.length_c   1.000
_cell.angle_alpha   90.00
_cell.angle_beta   90.00
_cell.angle_gamma   90.00
#
_symmetry.space_group_name_H-M   'P 1'
#
loop_
_entity.id
_entity.type
_entity.pdbx_description
1 polymer ?
#
loop_
_entity_poly.entity_id
_entity_poly.type
_entity_poly.pdbx_seq_one_letter_code
_entity_poly.pdbx_strand_id
1 'polypeptide(L)'
;MKVCPGAFWQRFHTESTAACRCAEVQRGVILVMPEPTEYKNHGQYVAAATLTLASIATVSPECHSCIINQFARRVPQSDMVVCDVP
;
A
#
# COMPACT_ATOMS: atom_id res chain seq x y z
N MET A 1 -8.38 16.50 5.61
CA MET A 1 -7.35 15.45 5.52
C MET A 1 -7.11 14.93 6.92
N LYS A 2 -7.43 13.66 7.21
CA LYS A 2 -7.18 13.07 8.54
C LYS A 2 -5.70 12.71 8.63
N VAL A 3 -4.92 13.64 9.17
CA VAL A 3 -3.53 13.45 9.57
C VAL A 3 -3.54 12.62 10.85
N CYS A 4 -2.67 11.62 10.96
CA CYS A 4 -2.50 10.81 12.18
C CYS A 4 -2.35 11.74 13.40
N PRO A 5 -3.28 11.72 14.37
CA PRO A 5 -3.31 12.73 15.42
C PRO A 5 -2.12 12.59 16.37
N GLY A 6 -1.51 13.73 16.71
CA GLY A 6 -0.31 13.84 17.55
C GLY A 6 -0.38 13.17 18.93
N ALA A 7 -1.58 12.86 19.43
CA ALA A 7 -1.79 12.13 20.67
C ALA A 7 -1.41 10.62 20.60
N PHE A 8 -1.19 10.08 19.40
CA PHE A 8 -0.75 8.69 19.19
C PHE A 8 0.74 8.48 19.54
N TRP A 9 1.55 9.54 19.48
CA TRP A 9 3.00 9.47 19.69
C TRP A 9 3.44 9.24 21.14
N GLN A 10 2.58 9.51 22.13
CA GLN A 10 2.97 9.40 23.55
C GLN A 10 2.63 8.06 24.21
N ARG A 11 2.03 7.10 23.49
CA ARG A 11 1.57 5.83 24.10
C ARG A 11 2.09 4.54 23.46
N PHE A 12 2.76 4.59 22.31
CA PHE A 12 3.10 3.40 21.55
C PHE A 12 4.59 3.34 21.18
N HIS A 13 5.42 3.11 22.20
CA HIS A 13 6.85 2.86 22.00
C HIS A 13 7.22 1.40 21.70
N THR A 14 6.25 0.52 21.40
CA THR A 14 6.56 -0.90 21.20
C THR A 14 6.04 -1.55 19.91
N GLU A 15 5.23 -0.90 19.04
CA GLU A 15 4.65 -1.65 17.89
C GLU A 15 4.24 -0.87 16.59
N SER A 16 4.44 0.45 16.42
CA SER A 16 3.69 1.20 15.38
C SER A 16 4.44 2.10 14.37
N THR A 17 5.67 1.76 13.98
CA THR A 17 6.34 2.41 12.82
C THR A 17 6.19 1.62 11.51
N ALA A 18 6.00 0.30 11.56
CA ALA A 18 5.87 -0.55 10.38
C ALA A 18 4.49 -0.45 9.71
N ALA A 19 3.40 -0.52 10.50
CA ALA A 19 2.02 -0.39 10.02
C ALA A 19 1.72 0.99 9.39
N CYS A 20 2.19 2.09 10.01
CA CYS A 20 2.05 3.45 9.46
C CYS A 20 2.76 3.59 8.10
N ARG A 21 3.89 2.91 7.89
CA ARG A 21 4.58 2.91 6.60
C ARG A 21 3.80 2.18 5.51
N CYS A 22 3.10 1.10 5.82
CA CYS A 22 2.41 0.31 4.80
C CYS A 22 1.20 1.02 4.19
N ALA A 23 0.42 1.72 5.01
CA ALA A 23 -0.68 2.57 4.54
C ALA A 23 -0.18 3.70 3.63
N GLU A 24 0.94 4.33 4.01
CA GLU A 24 1.58 5.39 3.22
C GLU A 24 2.13 4.87 1.89
N VAL A 25 2.80 3.71 1.92
CA VAL A 25 3.33 3.03 0.72
C VAL A 25 2.20 2.64 -0.22
N GLN A 26 1.14 2.02 0.28
CA GLN A 26 -0.04 1.65 -0.52
C GLN A 26 -0.62 2.88 -1.23
N ARG A 27 -0.79 3.99 -0.50
CA ARG A 27 -1.24 5.25 -1.08
C ARG A 27 -0.28 5.80 -2.12
N GLY A 28 1.03 5.69 -1.89
CA GLY A 28 2.06 6.08 -2.83
C GLY A 28 1.96 5.30 -4.15
N VAL A 29 1.83 3.97 -4.08
CA VAL A 29 1.64 3.11 -5.27
C VAL A 29 0.36 3.49 -6.01
N ILE A 30 -0.74 3.69 -5.30
CA ILE A 30 -2.03 4.10 -5.89
C ILE A 30 -1.91 5.42 -6.67
N LEU A 31 -1.21 6.42 -6.12
CA LEU A 31 -1.12 7.76 -6.73
C LEU A 31 -0.28 7.81 -8.02
N VAL A 32 0.68 6.90 -8.18
CA VAL A 32 1.59 6.89 -9.33
C VAL A 32 1.19 5.87 -10.39
N MET A 33 0.27 4.97 -10.06
CA MET A 33 -0.22 3.98 -11.00
C MET A 33 -1.33 4.55 -11.89
N PRO A 34 -1.21 4.38 -13.22
CA PRO A 34 -2.32 4.60 -14.16
C PRO A 34 -3.57 3.78 -13.82
N GLU A 35 -4.70 4.20 -14.40
CA GLU A 35 -5.96 3.48 -14.22
C GLU A 35 -5.87 2.05 -14.80
N PRO A 36 -6.56 1.05 -14.21
CA PRO A 36 -6.49 -0.34 -14.67
C PRO A 36 -6.82 -0.54 -16.15
N THR A 37 -7.65 0.36 -16.72
CA THR A 37 -8.06 0.36 -18.14
C THR A 37 -6.93 0.74 -19.09
N GLU A 38 -5.86 1.36 -18.61
CA GLU A 38 -4.69 1.74 -19.42
C GLU A 38 -3.75 0.56 -19.69
N TYR A 39 -3.96 -0.58 -19.02
CA TYR A 39 -3.17 -1.80 -19.20
C TYR A 39 -3.87 -2.78 -20.13
N LYS A 40 -3.11 -3.46 -21.00
CA LYS A 40 -3.69 -4.39 -22.00
C LYS A 40 -4.38 -5.59 -21.36
N ASN A 41 -3.93 -6.00 -20.17
CA ASN A 41 -4.50 -7.12 -19.43
C ASN A 41 -4.21 -7.02 -17.93
N HIS A 42 -4.89 -7.85 -17.15
CA HIS A 42 -4.75 -7.89 -15.69
C HIS A 42 -3.32 -8.21 -15.23
N GLY A 43 -2.62 -9.13 -15.91
CA GLY A 43 -1.25 -9.50 -15.54
C GLY A 43 -0.28 -8.32 -15.65
N GLN A 44 -0.43 -7.49 -16.69
CA GLN A 44 0.37 -6.26 -16.84
C GLN A 44 0.11 -5.24 -15.74
N TYR A 45 -1.16 -5.07 -15.34
CA TYR A 45 -1.53 -4.18 -14.24
C TYR A 45 -0.89 -4.61 -12.91
N VAL A 46 -0.98 -5.90 -12.57
CA VAL A 46 -0.40 -6.45 -11.33
C VAL A 46 1.14 -6.41 -11.37
N ALA A 47 1.74 -6.69 -12.52
CA ALA A 47 3.19 -6.59 -12.71
C ALA A 47 3.69 -5.15 -12.54
N ALA A 48 2.96 -4.16 -13.06
CA ALA A 48 3.29 -2.75 -12.87
C ALA A 48 3.22 -2.35 -11.39
N ALA A 49 2.17 -2.74 -10.67
CA ALA A 49 2.07 -2.51 -9.22
C ALA A 49 3.25 -3.11 -8.45
N THR A 50 3.67 -4.33 -8.83
CA THR A 50 4.82 -5.02 -8.24
C THR A 50 6.12 -4.25 -8.46
N LEU A 51 6.36 -3.78 -9.69
CA LEU A 51 7.54 -2.99 -10.02
C LEU A 51 7.55 -1.63 -9.31
N THR A 52 6.41 -0.95 -9.27
CA THR A 52 6.25 0.32 -8.54
C THR A 52 6.56 0.12 -7.06
N LEU A 53 6.03 -0.94 -6.45
CA LEU A 53 6.27 -1.23 -5.05
C LEU A 53 7.74 -1.60 -4.77
N ALA A 54 8.40 -2.34 -5.66
CA ALA A 54 9.82 -2.66 -5.57
C ALA A 54 10.73 -1.42 -5.64
N SER A 55 10.28 -0.33 -6.29
CA SER A 55 11.02 0.93 -6.34
C SER A 55 10.97 1.74 -5.03
N ILE A 56 10.05 1.38 -4.12
CA ILE A 56 9.91 2.02 -2.81
C ILE A 56 10.75 1.22 -1.81
N ALA A 57 11.93 1.74 -1.47
CA ALA A 57 12.82 1.09 -0.53
C ALA A 57 12.13 0.86 0.83
N THR A 58 12.41 -0.27 1.48
CA THR A 58 12.05 -0.61 2.88
C THR A 58 10.55 -0.83 3.17
N VAL A 59 9.94 -1.81 2.48
CA VAL A 59 8.61 -2.37 2.79
C VAL A 59 8.78 -3.81 3.28
N SER A 60 8.05 -4.23 4.32
CA SER A 60 8.11 -5.62 4.79
C SER A 60 7.48 -6.59 3.77
N PRO A 61 7.85 -7.88 3.77
CA PRO A 61 7.26 -8.88 2.89
C PRO A 61 5.73 -9.01 3.03
N GLU A 62 5.21 -8.81 4.23
CA GLU A 62 3.78 -8.87 4.56
C GLU A 62 3.04 -7.72 3.88
N CYS A 63 3.55 -6.49 3.99
CA CYS A 63 2.98 -5.33 3.31
C CYS A 63 3.11 -5.42 1.80
N HIS A 64 4.24 -5.95 1.32
CA HIS A 64 4.40 -6.24 -0.11
C HIS A 64 3.27 -7.16 -0.59
N SER A 65 3.04 -8.26 0.11
CA SER A 65 2.01 -9.24 -0.23
C SER A 65 0.59 -8.67 -0.15
N CYS A 66 0.29 -7.90 0.90
CA CYS A 66 -1.03 -7.28 1.05
C CYS A 66 -1.35 -6.31 -0.09
N ILE A 67 -0.43 -5.39 -0.40
CA ILE A 67 -0.64 -4.38 -1.44
C ILE A 67 -0.88 -5.07 -2.79
N ILE A 68 0.01 -5.99 -3.18
CA ILE A 68 -0.12 -6.71 -4.47
C ILE A 68 -1.41 -7.53 -4.52
N ASN A 69 -1.86 -8.12 -3.41
CA ASN A 69 -3.14 -8.83 -3.38
C ASN A 69 -4.36 -7.92 -3.62
N GLN A 70 -4.33 -6.65 -3.18
CA GLN A 70 -5.40 -5.70 -3.48
C GLN A 70 -5.47 -5.40 -4.99
N PHE A 71 -4.32 -5.20 -5.63
CA PHE A 71 -4.20 -5.01 -7.08
C PHE A 71 -4.65 -6.25 -7.86
N ALA A 72 -4.24 -7.45 -7.41
CA ALA A 72 -4.64 -8.73 -8.01
C ALA A 72 -6.15 -8.97 -7.92
N ARG A 73 -6.78 -8.54 -6.83
CA ARG A 73 -8.24 -8.63 -6.66
C ARG A 73 -9.01 -7.51 -7.37
N ARG A 74 -8.30 -6.54 -7.97
CA ARG A 74 -8.88 -5.30 -8.56
C ARG A 74 -9.83 -4.59 -7.60
N VAL A 75 -9.45 -4.53 -6.31
CA VAL A 75 -10.24 -3.79 -5.33
C VAL A 75 -10.22 -2.31 -5.72
N PRO A 76 -11.39 -1.66 -5.92
CA PRO A 76 -11.42 -0.23 -6.18
C PRO A 76 -10.65 0.54 -5.11
N GLN A 77 -9.96 1.61 -5.49
CA GLN A 77 -9.09 2.36 -4.55
C GLN A 77 -9.85 2.84 -3.30
N SER A 78 -11.14 3.18 -3.44
CA SER A 78 -12.02 3.57 -2.33
C SER A 78 -12.28 2.46 -1.31
N ASP A 79 -12.11 1.21 -1.73
CA ASP A 79 -12.51 0.01 -0.99
C ASP A 79 -11.29 -0.79 -0.50
N MET A 80 -10.07 -0.35 -0.83
CA MET A 80 -8.85 -0.99 -0.36
C MET A 80 -8.70 -0.81 1.15
N VAL A 81 -8.49 -1.92 1.86
CA VAL A 81 -8.18 -1.87 3.29
C VAL A 81 -6.74 -1.44 3.53
N VAL A 82 -6.47 -0.92 4.73
CA VAL A 82 -5.11 -0.61 5.18
C VAL A 82 -4.33 -1.91 5.35
N CYS A 83 -3.20 -2.03 4.67
CA CYS A 83 -2.28 -3.14 4.88
C CYS A 83 -1.56 -2.99 6.24
N ASP A 84 -1.74 -3.98 7.11
CA ASP A 84 -1.12 -4.05 8.44
C ASP A 84 0.04 -5.04 8.46
N VAL A 85 1.04 -4.79 9.31
CA VAL A 85 2.11 -5.76 9.62
C VAL A 85 1.75 -6.39 10.97
N PRO A 86 1.59 -7.72 11.07
CA PRO A 86 1.42 -8.38 12.36
C PRO A 86 2.64 -8.26 13.26
#